data_AF-A0A1H4GR80-F1
#
_entry.id   AF-A0A1H4GR80-F1
#
_cell.length_a   1.000
_cell.length_b   1.000
_cell.length_c   1.000
_cell.angle_alpha   90.00
_cell.angle_beta   90.00
_cell.angle_gamma   90.00
#
_symmetry.space_group_name_H-M   'P 1'
#
loop_
_entity.id
_entity.type
_entity.pdbx_description
1 polymer ?
#
loop_
_entity_poly.entity_id
_entity_poly.type
_entity_poly.pdbx_seq_one_letter_code
_entity_poly.pdbx_strand_id
1 'polypeptide(L)'
;MLDTMKSIQDGLKERFTSPFIGFLFFAWFFINYQVVFVSFSTLSVHEKISFINNYIKEDAYYLKLIFYPFFSAFFYITIFKAFDIAMYAIWLWNQTILNIISNKINRKRTVGFMDYVELRRKLEEADVVNEERVEKVTEEKNRLEEELKRVSEELRKLRGKFEEGYNMVVDGLSASYDEIISNPEYDDLDKDKIDAINEIQKYPGFDYFKMIDVLEMCLDSKEKAIRVLRELEKSGYIILEEKTIDGNSKIMLGEIGHAFLEKYSEY
;
A
#
# COMPACT_ATOMS: atom_id res chain seq x y z
N MET A 1 -37.77 -63.88 -30.06
CA MET A 1 -36.91 -64.71 -29.16
C MET A 1 -35.93 -63.85 -28.38
N LEU A 2 -35.17 -62.95 -29.03
CA LEU A 2 -34.24 -62.03 -28.35
C LEU A 2 -34.93 -61.13 -27.30
N ASP A 3 -36.11 -60.57 -27.61
CA ASP A 3 -36.84 -59.71 -26.67
C ASP A 3 -37.36 -60.48 -25.45
N THR A 4 -37.72 -61.76 -25.64
CA THR A 4 -38.18 -62.64 -24.55
C THR A 4 -37.01 -62.95 -23.59
N MET A 5 -35.83 -63.26 -24.13
CA MET A 5 -34.62 -63.46 -23.33
C MET A 5 -34.23 -62.20 -22.56
N LYS A 6 -34.36 -61.01 -23.17
CA LYS A 6 -34.04 -59.73 -22.54
C LYS A 6 -35.00 -59.41 -21.39
N SER A 7 -36.31 -59.64 -21.58
CA SER A 7 -37.31 -59.45 -20.51
C SER A 7 -37.08 -60.37 -19.30
N ILE A 8 -36.61 -61.60 -19.54
CA ILE A 8 -36.27 -62.54 -18.47
C ILE A 8 -34.98 -62.09 -17.77
N GLN A 9 -33.96 -61.66 -18.51
CA GLN A 9 -32.72 -61.14 -17.94
C GLN A 9 -32.95 -59.89 -17.09
N ASP A 10 -33.78 -58.94 -17.56
CA ASP A 10 -34.09 -57.71 -16.83
C ASP A 10 -34.91 -58.02 -15.56
N GLY A 11 -35.88 -58.93 -15.64
CA GLY A 11 -36.64 -59.37 -14.47
C GLY A 11 -35.80 -60.13 -13.44
N LEU A 12 -34.82 -60.93 -13.88
CA LEU A 12 -33.85 -61.56 -12.99
C LEU A 12 -32.90 -60.50 -12.41
N LYS A 13 -32.43 -59.55 -13.22
CA LYS A 13 -31.52 -58.49 -12.79
C LYS A 13 -32.15 -57.66 -11.70
N GLU A 14 -33.38 -57.18 -11.85
CA GLU A 14 -34.08 -56.42 -10.80
C GLU A 14 -34.26 -57.23 -9.51
N ARG A 15 -34.55 -58.54 -9.61
CA ARG A 15 -34.73 -59.41 -8.43
C ARG A 15 -33.41 -59.77 -7.75
N PHE A 16 -32.33 -59.95 -8.50
CA PHE A 16 -30.98 -60.16 -7.97
C PHE A 16 -30.28 -58.85 -7.59
N THR A 17 -30.86 -57.68 -7.91
CA THR A 17 -30.34 -56.37 -7.46
C THR A 17 -30.57 -56.18 -5.96
N SER A 18 -31.48 -56.93 -5.33
CA SER A 18 -31.58 -56.95 -3.87
C SER A 18 -30.33 -57.63 -3.28
N PRO A 19 -29.49 -56.91 -2.53
CA PRO A 19 -28.31 -57.51 -1.90
C PRO A 19 -28.67 -58.71 -1.02
N PHE A 20 -29.86 -58.69 -0.41
CA PHE A 20 -30.37 -59.78 0.40
C PHE A 20 -30.50 -61.09 -0.38
N ILE A 21 -31.09 -61.04 -1.57
CA ILE A 21 -31.32 -62.23 -2.39
C ILE A 21 -29.98 -62.80 -2.85
N GLY A 22 -29.05 -61.95 -3.30
CA GLY A 22 -27.70 -62.37 -3.66
C GLY A 22 -26.99 -63.09 -2.51
N PHE A 23 -26.90 -62.47 -1.33
CA PHE A 23 -26.26 -63.08 -0.16
C PHE A 23 -26.97 -64.34 0.32
N LEU A 24 -28.31 -64.38 0.26
CA LEU A 24 -29.07 -65.57 0.61
C LEU A 24 -28.74 -66.74 -0.30
N PHE A 25 -28.67 -66.53 -1.62
CA PHE A 25 -28.26 -67.57 -2.56
C PHE A 25 -26.83 -68.04 -2.27
N PHE A 26 -25.86 -67.13 -2.14
CA PHE A 26 -24.48 -67.51 -1.82
C PHE A 26 -24.35 -68.27 -0.50
N ALA A 27 -25.01 -67.78 0.57
CA ALA A 27 -25.04 -68.45 1.85
C ALA A 27 -25.69 -69.83 1.76
N TRP A 28 -26.77 -69.96 0.99
CA TRP A 28 -27.45 -71.24 0.78
C TRP A 28 -26.54 -72.23 0.04
N PHE A 29 -25.88 -71.82 -1.03
CA PHE A 29 -24.93 -72.67 -1.76
C PHE A 29 -23.75 -73.11 -0.87
N PHE A 30 -23.25 -72.20 -0.02
CA PHE A 30 -22.13 -72.50 0.87
C PHE A 30 -22.52 -73.45 2.01
N ILE A 31 -23.67 -73.22 2.66
CA ILE A 31 -24.14 -74.04 3.78
C ILE A 31 -24.66 -75.40 3.30
N ASN A 32 -25.31 -75.44 2.13
CA ASN A 32 -25.88 -76.64 1.54
C ASN A 32 -25.02 -77.21 0.40
N TYR A 33 -23.69 -77.03 0.48
CA TYR A 33 -22.75 -77.45 -0.57
C TYR A 33 -22.85 -78.94 -0.92
N GLN A 34 -23.22 -79.79 0.04
CA GLN A 34 -23.41 -81.23 -0.19
C GLN A 34 -24.57 -81.53 -1.14
N VAL A 35 -25.68 -80.79 -1.03
CA VAL A 35 -26.84 -80.92 -1.93
C VAL A 35 -26.46 -80.48 -3.34
N VAL A 36 -25.70 -79.38 -3.44
CA VAL A 36 -25.21 -78.84 -4.71
C VAL A 36 -24.27 -79.85 -5.37
N PHE A 37 -23.28 -80.35 -4.62
CA PHE A 37 -22.31 -81.33 -5.11
C PHE A 37 -22.97 -82.61 -5.61
N VAL A 38 -23.93 -83.16 -4.86
CA VAL A 38 -24.67 -84.36 -5.28
C VAL A 38 -25.55 -84.08 -6.50
N SER A 39 -26.16 -82.89 -6.59
CA SER A 39 -26.95 -82.50 -7.76
C SER A 39 -26.14 -82.52 -9.05
N PHE A 40 -24.89 -82.04 -9.00
CA PHE A 40 -23.95 -82.03 -10.13
C PHE A 40 -23.10 -83.31 -10.28
N SER A 41 -23.22 -84.29 -9.38
CA SER A 41 -22.47 -85.55 -9.47
C SER A 41 -22.97 -86.45 -10.60
N THR A 42 -22.15 -87.40 -11.04
CA THR A 42 -22.47 -88.43 -12.05
C THR A 42 -23.30 -89.60 -11.51
N LEU A 43 -23.72 -89.54 -10.24
CA LEU A 43 -24.53 -90.59 -9.61
C LEU A 43 -25.87 -90.77 -10.34
N SER A 44 -26.39 -91.99 -10.28
CA SER A 44 -27.73 -92.29 -10.79
C SER A 44 -28.79 -91.50 -10.03
N VAL A 45 -29.93 -91.24 -10.69
CA VAL A 45 -31.05 -90.50 -10.08
C VAL A 45 -31.50 -91.14 -8.75
N HIS A 46 -31.47 -92.47 -8.68
CA HIS A 46 -31.84 -93.19 -7.46
C HIS A 46 -30.87 -92.94 -6.30
N GLU A 47 -29.56 -92.94 -6.57
CA GLU A 47 -28.53 -92.63 -5.57
C GLU A 47 -28.63 -91.18 -5.08
N LYS A 48 -28.91 -90.22 -5.98
CA LYS A 48 -29.13 -88.81 -5.60
C LYS A 48 -30.33 -88.64 -4.66
N ILE A 49 -31.46 -89.26 -5.00
CA ILE A 49 -32.67 -89.22 -4.17
C ILE A 49 -32.44 -89.93 -2.84
N SER A 50 -31.76 -91.08 -2.83
CA SER A 50 -31.42 -91.80 -1.60
C SER A 50 -30.49 -90.98 -0.70
N PHE A 51 -29.49 -90.31 -1.27
CA PHE A 51 -28.62 -89.41 -0.53
C PHE A 51 -29.42 -88.27 0.10
N ILE A 52 -30.23 -87.57 -0.70
CA ILE A 52 -31.07 -86.46 -0.23
C ILE A 52 -32.00 -86.95 0.89
N ASN A 53 -32.70 -88.07 0.71
CA ASN A 53 -33.62 -88.60 1.71
C ASN A 53 -32.92 -89.03 3.00
N ASN A 54 -31.72 -89.61 2.92
CA ASN A 54 -30.97 -90.00 4.11
C ASN A 54 -30.34 -88.80 4.82
N TYR A 55 -29.96 -87.76 4.07
CA TYR A 55 -29.40 -86.52 4.60
C TYR A 55 -30.48 -85.61 5.20
N ILE A 56 -31.71 -85.62 4.67
CA ILE A 56 -32.86 -84.82 5.14
C ILE A 56 -33.54 -85.44 6.39
N LYS A 57 -33.32 -86.71 6.70
CA LYS A 57 -34.02 -87.43 7.79
C LYS A 57 -33.73 -86.91 9.20
N GLU A 58 -32.70 -86.10 9.39
CA GLU A 58 -32.47 -85.47 10.69
C GLU A 58 -33.50 -84.35 10.90
N ASP A 59 -34.28 -84.37 11.99
CA ASP A 59 -35.31 -83.36 12.26
C ASP A 59 -34.77 -81.91 12.26
N ALA A 60 -33.49 -81.74 12.60
CA ALA A 60 -32.79 -80.45 12.57
C ALA A 60 -32.37 -79.99 11.16
N TYR A 61 -32.54 -80.84 10.14
CA TYR A 61 -32.08 -80.56 8.79
C TYR A 61 -32.84 -79.39 8.14
N TYR A 62 -34.15 -79.32 8.33
CA TYR A 62 -34.96 -78.22 7.79
C TYR A 62 -34.52 -76.86 8.33
N LEU A 63 -34.07 -76.83 9.60
CA LEU A 63 -33.49 -75.64 10.21
C LEU A 63 -32.17 -75.25 9.52
N LYS A 64 -31.30 -76.23 9.27
CA LYS A 64 -30.03 -76.00 8.57
C LYS A 64 -30.22 -75.58 7.12
N LEU A 65 -31.19 -76.15 6.41
CA LEU A 65 -31.43 -75.90 4.99
C LEU A 65 -31.98 -74.49 4.73
N ILE A 66 -32.90 -74.01 5.57
CA ILE A 66 -33.64 -72.75 5.35
C ILE A 66 -33.18 -71.66 6.32
N PHE A 67 -33.15 -71.94 7.62
CA PHE A 67 -32.92 -70.90 8.62
C PHE A 67 -31.46 -70.45 8.68
N TYR A 68 -30.48 -71.35 8.54
CA TYR A 68 -29.07 -70.95 8.58
C TYR A 68 -28.66 -70.01 7.42
N PRO A 69 -29.03 -70.28 6.15
CA PRO A 69 -28.81 -69.33 5.07
C PRO A 69 -29.51 -67.99 5.27
N PHE A 70 -30.74 -68.02 5.79
CA PHE A 70 -31.49 -66.79 6.08
C PHE A 70 -30.82 -65.96 7.19
N PHE A 71 -30.45 -66.60 8.30
CA PHE A 71 -29.83 -65.93 9.43
C PHE A 71 -28.43 -65.43 9.09
N SER A 72 -27.63 -66.21 8.36
CA SER A 72 -26.31 -65.78 7.91
C SER A 72 -26.39 -64.61 6.93
N ALA A 73 -27.33 -64.62 5.98
CA ALA A 73 -27.57 -63.48 5.08
C ALA A 73 -28.01 -62.23 5.85
N PHE A 74 -28.95 -62.37 6.80
CA PHE A 74 -29.40 -61.28 7.67
C PHE A 74 -28.26 -60.70 8.52
N PHE A 75 -27.48 -61.57 9.15
CA PHE A 75 -26.33 -61.20 9.97
C PHE A 75 -25.26 -60.49 9.14
N TYR A 76 -24.93 -61.03 7.97
CA TYR A 76 -23.96 -60.43 7.05
C TYR A 76 -24.39 -59.02 6.63
N ILE A 77 -25.64 -58.83 6.22
CA ILE A 77 -26.15 -57.52 5.80
C ILE A 77 -26.13 -56.53 6.96
N THR A 78 -26.51 -56.97 8.16
CA THR A 78 -26.52 -56.12 9.35
C THR A 78 -25.10 -55.69 9.72
N ILE A 79 -24.14 -56.62 9.73
CA ILE A 79 -22.73 -56.31 9.98
C ILE A 79 -22.16 -55.40 8.90
N PHE A 80 -22.43 -55.70 7.64
CA PHE A 80 -21.96 -54.90 6.52
C PHE A 80 -22.47 -53.46 6.61
N LYS A 81 -23.77 -53.28 6.92
CA LYS A 81 -24.34 -51.95 7.15
C LYS A 81 -23.75 -51.25 8.37
N ALA A 82 -23.52 -51.96 9.46
CA ALA A 82 -22.86 -51.40 10.64
C ALA A 82 -21.43 -50.94 10.31
N PHE A 83 -20.70 -51.73 9.51
CA PHE A 83 -19.37 -51.38 9.03
C PHE A 83 -19.38 -50.16 8.11
N ASP A 84 -20.32 -50.07 7.17
CA ASP A 84 -20.51 -48.90 6.30
C ASP A 84 -20.75 -47.62 7.12
N ILE A 85 -21.64 -47.70 8.13
CA ILE A 85 -21.94 -46.57 9.03
C ILE A 85 -20.69 -46.17 9.82
N ALA A 86 -19.94 -47.15 10.34
CA ALA A 86 -18.70 -46.89 11.07
C ALA A 86 -17.64 -46.21 10.19
N MET A 87 -17.44 -46.71 8.96
CA MET A 87 -16.52 -46.11 7.99
C MET A 87 -16.95 -44.69 7.60
N TYR A 88 -18.25 -44.46 7.41
CA TYR A 88 -18.78 -43.12 7.15
C TYR A 88 -18.58 -42.17 8.33
N ALA A 89 -18.79 -42.64 9.57
CA ALA A 89 -18.55 -41.86 10.77
C ALA A 89 -17.07 -41.47 10.92
N ILE A 90 -16.15 -42.42 10.67
CA ILE A 90 -14.70 -42.15 10.65
C ILE A 90 -14.35 -41.12 9.57
N TRP A 91 -14.93 -41.24 8.37
CA TRP A 91 -14.72 -40.28 7.30
C TRP A 91 -15.20 -38.88 7.68
N LEU A 92 -16.40 -38.76 8.26
CA LEU A 92 -16.97 -37.49 8.70
C LEU A 92 -16.15 -36.86 9.83
N TRP A 93 -15.65 -37.68 10.76
CA TRP A 93 -14.72 -37.24 11.79
C TRP A 93 -13.46 -36.64 11.16
N ASN A 94 -12.83 -37.37 10.24
CA ASN A 94 -11.61 -36.90 9.56
C ASN A 94 -11.83 -35.60 8.80
N GLN A 95 -12.96 -35.46 8.09
CA GLN A 95 -13.33 -34.19 7.43
C GLN A 95 -13.47 -33.04 8.43
N THR A 96 -14.08 -33.31 9.58
CA THR A 96 -14.23 -32.31 10.65
C THR A 96 -12.87 -31.88 11.19
N ILE A 97 -11.96 -32.82 11.46
CA ILE A 97 -10.59 -32.52 11.88
C ILE A 97 -9.86 -31.69 10.81
N LEU A 98 -9.93 -32.11 9.55
CA LEU A 98 -9.27 -31.40 8.44
C LEU A 98 -9.79 -29.98 8.31
N ASN A 99 -11.10 -29.76 8.48
CA ASN A 99 -11.69 -28.42 8.47
C ASN A 99 -11.20 -27.58 9.65
N ILE A 100 -11.11 -28.16 10.86
CA ILE A 100 -10.57 -27.46 12.04
C ILE A 100 -9.10 -27.05 11.79
N ILE A 101 -8.28 -27.98 11.28
CA ILE A 101 -6.87 -27.73 10.97
C ILE A 101 -6.76 -26.67 9.87
N SER A 102 -7.51 -26.79 8.78
CA SER A 102 -7.54 -25.84 7.67
C SER A 102 -7.93 -24.44 8.14
N ASN A 103 -8.97 -24.31 8.98
CA ASN A 103 -9.39 -23.03 9.55
C ASN A 103 -8.31 -22.42 10.45
N LYS A 104 -7.56 -23.26 11.20
CA LYS A 104 -6.44 -22.83 12.03
C LYS A 104 -5.25 -22.36 11.19
N ILE A 105 -4.89 -23.08 10.13
CA ILE A 105 -3.76 -22.77 9.25
C ILE A 105 -4.07 -21.53 8.41
N ASN A 106 -5.22 -21.52 7.74
CA ASN A 106 -5.54 -20.48 6.77
C ASN A 106 -5.96 -19.15 7.41
N ARG A 107 -6.13 -19.08 8.74
CA ARG A 107 -6.75 -17.94 9.48
C ARG A 107 -8.11 -17.48 8.92
N LYS A 108 -8.66 -18.19 7.93
CA LYS A 108 -10.01 -18.01 7.41
C LYS A 108 -10.93 -18.68 8.42
N ARG A 109 -11.26 -17.98 9.50
CA ARG A 109 -12.43 -18.34 10.30
C ARG A 109 -13.62 -18.28 9.35
N THR A 110 -14.26 -19.41 9.10
CA THR A 110 -15.67 -19.39 8.69
C THR A 110 -16.40 -18.74 9.86
N VAL A 111 -16.71 -17.46 9.70
CA VAL A 111 -17.29 -16.63 10.76
C VAL A 111 -18.66 -17.22 11.07
N GLY A 112 -18.89 -17.67 12.31
CA GLY A 112 -20.21 -18.15 12.71
C GLY A 112 -21.24 -17.05 12.50
N PHE A 113 -22.52 -17.42 12.29
CA PHE A 113 -23.56 -16.41 12.04
C PHE A 113 -23.61 -15.32 13.13
N MET A 114 -23.43 -15.70 14.40
CA MET A 114 -23.37 -14.74 15.52
C MET A 114 -22.14 -13.83 15.44
N ASP A 115 -20.97 -14.38 15.15
CA ASP A 115 -19.74 -13.61 14.95
C ASP A 115 -19.90 -12.64 13.76
N TYR A 116 -20.64 -13.02 12.72
CA TYR A 116 -20.93 -12.17 11.56
C TYR A 116 -21.81 -10.99 11.93
N VAL A 117 -22.88 -11.23 12.70
CA VAL A 117 -23.76 -10.17 13.21
C VAL A 117 -22.98 -9.21 14.12
N GLU A 118 -22.12 -9.72 15.01
CA GLU A 118 -21.29 -8.87 15.86
C GLU A 118 -20.27 -8.05 15.04
N LEU A 119 -19.63 -8.67 14.05
CA LEU A 119 -18.70 -7.99 13.17
C LEU A 119 -19.39 -6.88 12.37
N ARG A 120 -20.60 -7.14 11.87
CA ARG A 120 -21.41 -6.16 11.16
C ARG A 120 -21.79 -4.98 12.06
N ARG A 121 -22.20 -5.25 13.30
CA ARG A 121 -22.48 -4.19 14.28
C ARG A 121 -21.24 -3.33 14.55
N LYS A 122 -20.06 -3.96 14.70
CA LYS A 122 -18.80 -3.23 14.89
C LYS A 122 -18.40 -2.39 13.67
N LEU A 123 -18.70 -2.86 12.47
CA LEU A 123 -18.50 -2.10 11.24
C LEU A 123 -19.42 -0.89 11.20
N GLU A 124 -20.71 -1.08 11.48
CA GLU A 124 -21.69 0.02 11.53
C GLU A 124 -21.31 1.06 12.60
N GLU A 125 -20.84 0.64 13.78
CA GLU A 125 -20.32 1.54 14.82
C GLU A 125 -19.05 2.28 14.37
N ALA A 126 -18.13 1.60 13.69
CA ALA A 126 -16.91 2.22 13.18
C ALA A 126 -17.20 3.22 12.06
N ASP A 127 -18.20 2.96 11.22
CA ASP A 127 -18.61 3.86 10.15
C ASP A 127 -19.18 5.16 10.73
N VAL A 128 -20.05 5.09 11.75
CA VAL A 128 -20.55 6.28 12.46
C VAL A 128 -19.41 7.10 13.07
N VAL A 129 -18.46 6.45 13.76
CA VAL A 129 -17.30 7.15 14.35
C VAL A 129 -16.41 7.78 13.27
N ASN A 130 -16.27 7.13 12.12
CA ASN A 130 -15.50 7.68 11.01
C ASN A 130 -16.21 8.87 10.35
N GLU A 131 -17.52 8.82 10.18
CA GLU A 131 -18.32 9.94 9.68
C GLU A 131 -18.17 11.16 10.58
N GLU A 132 -18.29 11.00 11.91
CA GLU A 132 -18.06 12.09 12.86
C GLU A 132 -16.63 12.67 12.79
N ARG A 133 -15.62 11.80 12.57
CA ARG A 133 -14.24 12.25 12.39
C ARG A 133 -14.05 13.03 11.10
N VAL A 134 -14.66 12.57 10.00
CA VAL A 134 -14.59 13.24 8.71
C VAL A 134 -15.27 14.60 8.78
N GLU A 135 -16.41 14.70 9.46
CA GLU A 135 -17.11 15.97 9.67
C GLU A 135 -16.23 16.97 10.44
N LYS A 136 -15.67 16.57 11.59
CA LYS A 136 -14.78 17.43 12.40
C LYS A 136 -13.54 17.90 11.63
N VAL A 137 -12.91 17.01 10.88
CA VAL A 137 -11.73 17.36 10.06
C VAL A 137 -12.12 18.33 8.94
N THR A 138 -13.31 18.17 8.38
CA THR A 138 -13.82 19.07 7.32
C THR A 138 -14.13 20.45 7.89
N GLU A 139 -14.76 20.53 9.06
CA GLU A 139 -15.00 21.79 9.77
C GLU A 139 -13.69 22.52 10.10
N GLU A 140 -12.70 21.80 10.64
CA GLU A 140 -11.39 22.37 10.97
C GLU A 140 -10.66 22.86 9.73
N LYS A 141 -10.70 22.08 8.63
CA LYS A 141 -10.13 22.48 7.35
C LYS A 141 -10.77 23.79 6.85
N ASN A 142 -12.10 23.88 6.86
CA ASN A 142 -12.80 25.08 6.41
C ASN A 142 -12.43 26.30 7.27
N ARG A 143 -12.33 26.12 8.60
CA ARG A 143 -11.86 27.19 9.51
C ARG A 143 -10.45 27.67 9.17
N LEU A 144 -9.52 26.74 8.95
CA LEU A 144 -8.15 27.06 8.60
C LEU A 144 -8.03 27.74 7.22
N GLU A 145 -8.84 27.34 6.24
CA GLU A 145 -8.90 28.00 4.93
C GLU A 145 -9.40 29.44 5.04
N GLU A 146 -10.41 29.70 5.88
CA GLU A 146 -10.88 31.05 6.17
C GLU A 146 -9.82 31.92 6.87
N GLU A 147 -9.12 31.37 7.86
CA GLU A 147 -8.01 32.03 8.55
C GLU A 147 -6.87 32.37 7.57
N LEU A 148 -6.48 31.42 6.73
CA LEU A 148 -5.43 31.61 5.71
C LEU A 148 -5.83 32.71 4.70
N LYS A 149 -7.11 32.76 4.33
CA LYS A 149 -7.65 33.83 3.47
C LYS A 149 -7.60 35.20 4.15
N ARG A 150 -7.89 35.28 5.45
CA ARG A 150 -7.76 36.54 6.21
C ARG A 150 -6.31 37.00 6.30
N VAL A 151 -5.39 36.11 6.67
CA VAL A 151 -3.96 36.43 6.81
C VAL A 151 -3.36 36.86 5.47
N SER A 152 -3.68 36.18 4.37
CA SER A 152 -3.21 36.55 3.04
C SER A 152 -3.73 37.93 2.59
N GLU A 153 -4.97 38.28 2.93
CA GLU A 153 -5.53 39.61 2.66
C GLU A 153 -4.86 40.71 3.52
N GLU A 154 -4.53 40.41 4.78
CA GLU A 154 -3.76 41.31 5.64
C GLU A 154 -2.34 41.55 5.11
N LEU A 155 -1.65 40.48 4.69
CA LEU A 155 -0.34 40.58 4.05
C LEU A 155 -0.39 41.39 2.76
N ARG A 156 -1.43 41.22 1.95
CA ARG A 156 -1.64 42.01 0.72
C ARG A 156 -1.79 43.50 1.03
N LYS A 157 -2.57 43.86 2.06
CA LYS A 157 -2.73 45.25 2.51
C LYS A 157 -1.43 45.82 3.08
N LEU A 158 -0.70 45.04 3.86
CA LEU A 158 0.57 45.47 4.43
C LEU A 158 1.63 45.69 3.35
N ARG A 159 1.68 44.82 2.34
CA ARG A 159 2.54 44.97 1.17
C ARG A 159 2.21 46.24 0.38
N GLY A 160 0.92 46.52 0.15
CA GLY A 160 0.50 47.76 -0.51
C GLY A 160 0.97 49.00 0.23
N LYS A 161 0.82 49.04 1.57
CA LYS A 161 1.35 50.14 2.40
C LYS A 161 2.87 50.27 2.34
N PHE A 162 3.58 49.15 2.28
CA PHE A 162 5.04 49.14 2.18
C PHE A 162 5.50 49.65 0.81
N GLU A 163 4.85 49.24 -0.27
CA GLU A 163 5.12 49.74 -1.63
C GLU A 163 4.81 51.24 -1.75
N GLU A 164 3.70 51.72 -1.19
CA GLU A 164 3.38 53.15 -1.09
C GLU A 164 4.47 53.92 -0.34
N GLY A 165 4.89 53.44 0.84
CA GLY A 165 5.95 54.06 1.63
C GLY A 165 7.31 54.04 0.93
N TYR A 166 7.65 52.94 0.26
CA TYR A 166 8.88 52.81 -0.52
C TYR A 166 8.91 53.81 -1.68
N ASN A 167 7.82 53.92 -2.46
CA ASN A 167 7.74 54.87 -3.56
C ASN A 167 7.86 56.32 -3.07
N MET A 168 7.25 56.68 -1.93
CA MET A 168 7.42 58.02 -1.34
C MET A 168 8.88 58.33 -0.96
N VAL A 169 9.61 57.33 -0.43
CA VAL A 169 11.03 57.50 -0.08
C VAL A 169 11.89 57.61 -1.34
N VAL A 170 11.64 56.77 -2.35
CA VAL A 170 12.37 56.81 -3.62
C VAL A 170 12.11 58.12 -4.36
N ASP A 171 10.87 58.59 -4.44
CA ASP A 171 10.53 59.87 -5.05
C ASP A 171 11.20 61.04 -4.31
N GLY A 172 11.25 60.99 -2.98
CA GLY A 172 11.95 61.98 -2.15
C GLY A 172 13.47 61.96 -2.34
N LEU A 173 14.06 60.77 -2.45
CA LEU A 173 15.49 60.61 -2.72
C LEU A 173 15.85 61.07 -4.14
N SER A 174 15.05 60.74 -5.16
CA SER A 174 15.27 61.19 -6.54
C SER A 174 15.29 62.72 -6.63
N ALA A 175 14.36 63.41 -5.96
CA ALA A 175 14.35 64.86 -5.93
C ALA A 175 15.59 65.45 -5.24
N SER A 176 16.05 64.82 -4.14
CA SER A 176 17.29 65.22 -3.47
C SER A 176 18.53 64.94 -4.33
N TYR A 177 18.50 63.88 -5.14
CA TYR A 177 19.61 63.48 -5.98
C TYR A 177 19.78 64.42 -7.18
N ASP A 178 18.67 64.84 -7.80
CA ASP A 178 18.67 65.85 -8.87
C ASP A 178 19.23 67.20 -8.38
N GLU A 179 18.99 67.55 -7.11
CA GLU A 179 19.54 68.75 -6.48
C GLU A 179 21.06 68.65 -6.24
N ILE A 180 21.57 67.46 -5.88
CA ILE A 180 23.00 67.20 -5.72
C ILE A 180 23.74 67.22 -7.07
N ILE A 181 23.18 66.59 -8.11
CA ILE A 181 23.79 66.52 -9.46
C ILE A 181 23.80 67.90 -10.15
N SER A 182 22.87 68.79 -9.79
CA SER A 182 22.80 70.14 -10.34
C SER A 182 23.81 71.13 -9.74
N ASN A 183 24.59 70.72 -8.72
CA ASN A 183 25.61 71.57 -8.14
C ASN A 183 26.87 71.62 -9.04
N PRO A 184 27.22 72.79 -9.63
CA PRO A 184 28.35 72.94 -10.56
C PRO A 184 29.73 72.67 -9.95
N GLU A 185 29.81 72.46 -8.62
CA GLU A 185 31.05 72.11 -7.93
C GLU A 185 31.55 70.68 -8.26
N TYR A 186 30.72 69.84 -8.89
CA TYR A 186 31.04 68.45 -9.22
C TYR A 186 31.54 68.19 -10.66
N ASP A 187 31.70 69.23 -11.49
CA ASP A 187 32.09 69.10 -12.91
C ASP A 187 33.62 69.11 -13.15
N ASP A 188 34.44 69.16 -12.10
CA ASP A 188 35.91 69.27 -12.17
C ASP A 188 36.64 68.02 -11.62
N LEU A 189 36.11 66.84 -11.93
CA LEU A 189 36.86 65.60 -11.68
C LEU A 189 37.94 65.43 -12.75
N ASP A 190 39.19 65.49 -12.31
CA ASP A 190 40.30 65.09 -13.14
C ASP A 190 40.20 63.60 -13.54
N LYS A 191 40.88 63.25 -14.64
CA LYS A 191 40.86 61.89 -15.19
C LYS A 191 41.25 60.82 -14.16
N ASP A 192 42.18 61.13 -13.26
CA ASP A 192 42.67 60.18 -12.26
C ASP A 192 41.56 59.77 -11.28
N LYS A 193 40.70 60.71 -10.90
CA LYS A 193 39.54 60.43 -10.04
C LYS A 193 38.46 59.63 -10.76
N ILE A 194 38.22 59.91 -12.04
CA ILE A 194 37.26 59.16 -12.87
C ILE A 194 37.71 57.71 -13.01
N ASP A 195 38.99 57.51 -13.37
CA ASP A 195 39.58 56.18 -13.50
C ASP A 195 39.50 55.43 -12.17
N ALA A 196 39.75 56.10 -11.05
CA ALA A 196 39.62 55.50 -9.72
C ALA A 196 38.18 55.10 -9.37
N ILE A 197 37.19 55.94 -9.66
CA ILE A 197 35.76 55.62 -9.42
C ILE A 197 35.34 54.39 -10.26
N ASN A 198 35.75 54.32 -11.52
CA ASN A 198 35.46 53.19 -12.41
C ASN A 198 36.07 51.87 -11.91
N GLU A 199 37.31 51.90 -11.41
CA GLU A 199 37.94 50.70 -10.84
C GLU A 199 37.27 50.27 -9.53
N ILE A 200 36.87 51.22 -8.67
CA ILE A 200 36.14 50.91 -7.44
C ILE A 200 34.78 50.26 -7.76
N GLN A 201 34.10 50.68 -8.83
CA GLN A 201 32.85 50.06 -9.28
C GLN A 201 33.03 48.59 -9.70
N LYS A 202 34.16 48.26 -10.33
CA LYS A 202 34.45 46.87 -10.76
C LYS A 202 34.70 45.94 -9.59
N TYR A 203 35.15 46.48 -8.45
CA TYR A 203 35.57 45.71 -7.28
C TYR A 203 34.88 46.17 -5.99
N PRO A 204 33.53 46.08 -5.90
CA PRO A 204 32.79 46.56 -4.74
C PRO A 204 33.16 45.77 -3.47
N GLY A 205 33.43 46.48 -2.38
CA GLY A 205 33.72 45.87 -1.07
C GLY A 205 35.15 45.37 -0.90
N PHE A 206 36.07 45.76 -1.78
CA PHE A 206 37.51 45.60 -1.56
C PHE A 206 37.95 46.34 -0.30
N ASP A 207 38.94 45.77 0.40
CA ASP A 207 39.57 46.49 1.49
C ASP A 207 40.42 47.65 0.96
N TYR A 208 40.56 48.69 1.79
CA TYR A 208 41.21 49.94 1.42
C TYR A 208 42.63 49.74 0.88
N PHE A 209 43.39 48.81 1.44
CA PHE A 209 44.76 48.54 1.03
C PHE A 209 44.83 47.83 -0.33
N LYS A 210 43.97 46.83 -0.56
CA LYS A 210 43.86 46.19 -1.88
C LYS A 210 43.43 47.17 -2.96
N MET A 211 42.53 48.10 -2.64
CA MET A 211 42.14 49.12 -3.61
C MET A 211 43.30 50.05 -3.95
N ILE A 212 44.16 50.41 -2.98
CA ILE A 212 45.39 51.17 -3.28
C ILE A 212 46.26 50.42 -4.27
N ASP A 213 46.46 49.10 -4.08
CA ASP A 213 47.30 48.31 -4.98
C ASP A 213 46.70 48.21 -6.40
N VAL A 214 45.37 48.13 -6.52
CA VAL A 214 44.66 48.19 -7.82
C VAL A 214 44.87 49.55 -8.49
N LEU A 215 44.66 50.64 -7.74
CA LEU A 215 44.78 52.00 -8.27
C LEU A 215 46.22 52.41 -8.57
N GLU A 216 47.22 51.84 -7.87
CA GLU A 216 48.63 52.05 -8.17
C GLU A 216 48.97 51.59 -9.60
N MET A 217 48.34 50.51 -10.08
CA MET A 217 48.51 50.03 -11.46
C MET A 217 47.92 51.00 -12.50
N CYS A 218 46.87 51.74 -12.15
CA CYS A 218 46.19 52.67 -13.05
C CYS A 218 46.77 54.09 -12.98
N LEU A 219 47.33 54.49 -11.83
CA LEU A 219 47.74 55.86 -11.54
C LEU A 219 49.27 56.04 -11.47
N ASP A 220 50.04 55.02 -11.84
CA ASP A 220 51.51 54.99 -11.92
C ASP A 220 52.27 55.24 -10.60
N SER A 221 51.58 55.50 -9.49
CA SER A 221 52.18 55.75 -8.18
C SER A 221 51.19 55.49 -7.04
N LYS A 222 51.70 54.81 -6.00
CA LYS A 222 50.97 54.54 -4.76
C LYS A 222 50.55 55.81 -4.02
N GLU A 223 51.43 56.81 -3.97
CA GLU A 223 51.14 58.10 -3.34
C GLU A 223 49.99 58.82 -4.04
N LYS A 224 49.93 58.71 -5.38
CA LYS A 224 48.86 59.28 -6.19
C LYS A 224 47.53 58.57 -5.91
N ALA A 225 47.52 57.24 -5.86
CA ALA A 225 46.34 56.44 -5.50
C ALA A 225 45.79 56.79 -4.11
N ILE A 226 46.64 56.91 -3.09
CA ILE A 226 46.23 57.31 -1.74
C ILE A 226 45.63 58.72 -1.72
N ARG A 227 46.25 59.66 -2.43
CA ARG A 227 45.75 61.04 -2.52
C ARG A 227 44.37 61.08 -3.17
N VAL A 228 44.20 60.40 -4.30
CA VAL A 228 42.92 60.32 -5.02
C VAL A 228 41.83 59.70 -4.15
N LEU A 229 42.10 58.56 -3.48
CA LEU A 229 41.13 57.94 -2.57
C LEU A 229 40.69 58.87 -1.45
N ARG A 230 41.62 59.59 -0.81
CA ARG A 230 41.28 60.55 0.26
C ARG A 230 40.46 61.72 -0.25
N GLU A 231 40.76 62.21 -1.45
CA GLU A 231 39.99 63.30 -2.06
C GLU A 231 38.58 62.83 -2.45
N LEU A 232 38.44 61.62 -2.98
CA LEU A 232 37.15 60.98 -3.27
C LEU A 232 36.34 60.74 -2.00
N GLU A 233 36.98 60.25 -0.93
CA GLU A 233 36.34 60.04 0.38
C GLU A 233 35.87 61.37 0.98
N LYS A 234 36.75 62.38 1.02
CA LYS A 234 36.43 63.71 1.54
C LYS A 234 35.28 64.37 0.76
N SER A 235 35.20 64.10 -0.54
CA SER A 235 34.17 64.65 -1.42
C SER A 235 32.90 63.78 -1.47
N GLY A 236 32.86 62.66 -0.72
CA GLY A 236 31.69 61.78 -0.60
C GLY A 236 31.45 60.83 -1.79
N TYR A 237 32.39 60.74 -2.74
CA TYR A 237 32.30 59.79 -3.86
C TYR A 237 32.49 58.35 -3.41
N ILE A 238 33.24 58.14 -2.33
CA ILE A 238 33.41 56.83 -1.70
C ILE A 238 33.17 56.95 -0.20
N ILE A 239 32.73 55.85 0.40
CA ILE A 239 32.52 55.72 1.84
C ILE A 239 33.36 54.54 2.31
N LEU A 240 34.07 54.74 3.43
CA LEU A 240 34.77 53.67 4.12
C LEU A 240 33.84 53.03 5.15
N GLU A 241 33.39 51.81 4.89
CA GLU A 241 32.60 51.06 5.85
C GLU A 241 33.54 50.47 6.91
N GLU A 242 33.42 50.96 8.14
CA GLU A 242 34.13 50.38 9.28
C GLU A 242 33.53 49.01 9.61
N LYS A 243 34.32 47.96 9.32
CA LYS A 243 34.49 46.70 10.07
C LYS A 243 34.54 45.50 9.14
N THR A 244 35.76 45.05 8.91
CA THR A 244 36.04 43.61 8.85
C THR A 244 36.60 43.14 10.19
N ILE A 245 36.49 41.84 10.49
CA ILE A 245 37.02 41.22 11.72
C ILE A 245 38.53 41.48 11.88
N ASP A 246 39.23 41.76 10.78
CA ASP A 246 40.66 42.01 10.70
C ASP A 246 41.04 43.50 10.86
N GLY A 247 40.06 44.39 11.08
CA GLY A 247 40.30 45.83 11.30
C GLY A 247 40.52 46.65 10.02
N ASN A 248 40.32 46.07 8.84
CA ASN A 248 40.41 46.78 7.57
C ASN A 248 39.06 47.38 7.16
N SER A 249 39.08 48.62 6.65
CA SER A 249 37.90 49.30 6.09
C SER A 249 37.63 48.82 4.66
N LYS A 250 36.35 48.59 4.33
CA LYS A 250 35.92 48.31 2.97
C LYS A 250 35.58 49.60 2.25
N ILE A 251 35.99 49.72 1.00
CA ILE A 251 35.60 50.85 0.15
C ILE A 251 34.29 50.49 -0.55
N MET A 252 33.30 51.38 -0.42
CA MET A 252 32.09 51.38 -1.22
C MET A 252 31.95 52.73 -1.91
N LEU A 253 31.25 52.75 -3.05
CA LEU A 253 30.86 54.01 -3.66
C LEU A 253 29.84 54.71 -2.75
N GLY A 254 30.03 56.00 -2.53
CA GLY A 254 29.05 56.85 -1.86
C GLY A 254 27.92 57.23 -2.82
N GLU A 255 26.90 57.91 -2.30
CA GLU A 255 25.75 58.37 -3.10
C GLU A 255 26.20 59.21 -4.31
N ILE A 256 27.19 60.08 -4.11
CA ILE A 256 27.76 60.93 -5.18
C ILE A 256 28.52 60.09 -6.22
N GLY A 257 29.23 59.04 -5.78
CA GLY A 257 29.96 58.14 -6.67
C GLY A 257 29.03 57.33 -7.58
N HIS A 258 27.92 56.86 -7.03
CA HIS A 258 26.87 56.21 -7.82
C HIS A 258 26.21 57.18 -8.80
N ALA A 259 25.96 58.43 -8.39
CA ALA A 259 25.38 59.48 -9.23
C ALA A 259 26.25 59.79 -10.44
N PHE A 260 27.54 59.92 -10.17
CA PHE A 260 28.54 60.17 -11.17
C PHE A 260 28.57 59.03 -12.21
N LEU A 261 28.64 57.77 -11.76
CA LEU A 261 28.69 56.64 -12.69
C LEU A 261 27.44 56.53 -13.55
N GLU A 262 26.25 56.78 -13.00
CA GLU A 262 25.01 56.74 -13.77
C GLU A 262 25.00 57.80 -14.89
N LYS A 263 25.47 59.02 -14.60
CA LYS A 263 25.56 60.12 -15.58
C LYS A 263 26.63 59.90 -16.65
N TYR A 264 27.78 59.29 -16.31
CA TYR A 264 28.93 59.18 -17.21
C TYR A 264 29.16 57.78 -17.80
N SER A 265 28.43 56.74 -17.36
CA SER A 265 28.50 55.39 -17.95
C SER A 265 27.80 55.26 -19.30
N GLU A 266 27.06 56.28 -19.73
CA GLU A 266 26.44 56.35 -21.07
C GLU A 266 27.39 56.85 -22.17
N TYR A 267 28.64 57.21 -21.83
CA TYR A 267 29.69 57.66 -22.76
C TYR A 267 30.86 56.69 -22.86
#